data_AF-A0A9K3PIY0-F1
#
_entry.id   AF-A0A9K3PIY0-F1
#
_cell.length_a   1.000
_cell.length_b   1.000
_cell.length_c   1.000
_cell.angle_alpha   90.00
_cell.angle_beta   90.00
_cell.angle_gamma   90.00
#
_symmetry.space_group_name_H-M   'P 1'
#
loop_
_entity.id
_entity.type
_entity.pdbx_description
1 polymer ?
#
loop_
_entity_poly.entity_id
_entity_poly.type
_entity_poly.pdbx_seq_one_letter_code
_entity_poly.pdbx_strand_id
1 'polypeptide(L)'
;MTHFRMPRRAIFLVILVASSRAQDNNETTSVSIQDEDPTMDCPLCNDPSHTPQDPFSIFVAGDATLSCQTAFEMGPIRLPAQNCRFWQQRGSTICQCASEAPAVNTCTLCDNGQSLPNPLLEGRPGLTCAELQIQARRDDPDNCVIWQQTQGIYCGCDNAVSESTFCRLCGNGNPDLFFPLEMVTSVGRASSEEMMSCGEVEFQANLPNNVGRCSEYRTFFGEQCCRELLQPTMAPSEFPTLGDLDNAARSGCYGRLFILTVVAFTAIFHSLL
;
A
#
# COMPACT_ATOMS: atom_id res chain seq x y z
N MET A 1 -33.22 16.22 29.02
CA MET A 1 -31.89 15.90 28.47
C MET A 1 -30.92 15.87 29.63
N THR A 2 -30.51 14.67 30.03
CA THR A 2 -29.76 14.38 31.25
C THR A 2 -28.26 14.56 31.01
N HIS A 3 -27.66 15.53 31.70
CA HIS A 3 -26.21 15.73 31.74
C HIS A 3 -25.53 14.58 32.50
N PHE A 4 -24.72 13.79 31.79
CA PHE A 4 -23.87 12.79 32.40
C PHE A 4 -22.47 13.40 32.64
N ARG A 5 -22.17 13.76 33.90
CA ARG A 5 -20.81 14.12 34.34
C ARG A 5 -20.11 12.84 34.81
N MET A 6 -19.04 12.44 34.11
CA MET A 6 -18.14 11.40 34.62
C MET A 6 -17.12 11.99 35.61
N PRO A 7 -16.71 11.24 36.65
CA PRO A 7 -15.73 11.69 37.63
C PRO A 7 -14.30 11.52 37.12
N ARG A 8 -13.48 12.57 37.29
CA ARG A 8 -12.03 12.52 37.14
C ARG A 8 -11.44 11.63 38.24
N ARG A 9 -10.95 10.45 37.89
CA ARG A 9 -10.09 9.63 38.78
C ARG A 9 -8.63 9.97 38.45
N ALA A 10 -7.96 10.61 39.40
CA ALA A 10 -6.51 10.75 39.40
C ALA A 10 -5.89 9.39 39.76
N ILE A 11 -5.12 8.81 38.84
CA ILE A 11 -4.31 7.61 39.09
C ILE A 11 -2.88 8.10 39.28
N PHE A 12 -2.41 8.11 40.53
CA PHE A 12 -0.99 8.24 40.85
C PHE A 12 -0.35 6.86 40.70
N LEU A 13 0.44 6.67 39.65
CA LEU A 13 1.28 5.48 39.49
C LEU A 13 2.71 5.84 39.90
N VAL A 14 3.14 5.34 41.06
CA VAL A 14 4.52 5.42 41.56
C VAL A 14 5.27 4.24 40.99
N ILE A 15 6.24 4.48 40.08
CA ILE A 15 7.15 3.45 39.59
C ILE A 15 8.45 3.52 40.42
N LEU A 16 8.63 2.55 41.30
CA LEU A 16 9.88 2.27 42.00
C LEU A 16 10.81 1.50 41.06
N VAL A 17 11.83 2.17 40.52
CA VAL A 17 12.96 1.50 39.85
C VAL A 17 14.00 1.14 40.93
N ALA A 18 14.06 -0.14 41.28
CA ALA A 18 15.14 -0.65 42.13
C ALA A 18 16.41 -0.83 41.29
N SER A 19 17.37 0.08 41.43
CA SER A 19 18.73 -0.07 40.91
C SER A 19 19.65 -0.50 42.06
N SER A 20 20.07 -1.76 42.04
CA SER A 20 21.06 -2.30 42.97
C SER A 20 22.48 -2.04 42.45
N ARG A 21 23.07 -0.93 42.87
CA ARG A 21 24.54 -0.78 42.91
C ARG A 21 24.96 -0.35 44.30
N ALA A 22 25.60 -1.28 44.99
CA ALA A 22 26.40 -0.98 46.16
C ALA A 22 27.66 -0.24 45.72
N GLN A 23 27.81 1.01 46.16
CA GLN A 23 29.10 1.70 46.17
C GLN A 23 29.07 2.82 47.22
N ASP A 24 29.70 2.49 48.35
CA ASP A 24 30.43 3.32 49.31
C ASP A 24 30.17 4.85 49.31
N ASN A 25 29.33 5.24 50.26
CA ASN A 25 29.48 6.34 51.21
C ASN A 25 30.61 7.37 50.92
N ASN A 26 30.27 8.45 50.23
CA ASN A 26 30.79 9.77 50.58
C ASN A 26 29.66 10.79 50.40
N GLU A 27 29.03 11.16 51.52
CA GLU A 27 27.99 12.19 51.60
C GLU A 27 28.57 13.54 51.19
N THR A 28 28.43 13.88 49.91
CA THR A 28 28.28 15.28 49.51
C THR A 28 26.85 15.41 49.01
N THR A 29 25.94 15.78 49.91
CA THR A 29 24.57 16.15 49.59
C THR A 29 24.59 17.45 48.81
N SER A 30 24.97 17.38 47.53
CA SER A 30 24.66 18.42 46.56
C SER A 30 23.15 18.38 46.37
N VAL A 31 22.46 19.40 46.87
CA VAL A 31 21.07 19.69 46.51
C VAL A 31 21.07 19.94 45.02
N SER A 32 20.82 18.90 44.24
CA SER A 32 20.51 19.01 42.82
C SER A 32 19.17 19.73 42.76
N ILE A 33 19.21 21.05 42.58
CA ILE A 33 18.06 21.83 42.17
C ILE A 33 17.64 21.19 40.85
N GLN A 34 16.57 20.41 40.89
CA GLN A 34 15.96 19.86 39.70
C GLN A 34 15.44 21.07 38.93
N ASP A 35 16.19 21.50 37.92
CA ASP A 35 15.69 22.41 36.90
C ASP A 35 14.47 21.72 36.28
N GLU A 36 13.28 22.12 36.73
CA GLU A 36 12.03 21.70 36.09
C GLU A 36 12.06 22.27 34.67
N ASP A 37 12.18 21.38 33.67
CA ASP A 37 12.19 21.77 32.26
C ASP A 37 10.90 22.56 31.97
N PRO A 38 10.99 23.83 31.53
CA PRO A 38 9.82 24.67 31.38
C PRO A 38 8.79 24.03 30.45
N THR A 39 7.57 23.86 30.98
CA THR A 39 6.44 23.37 30.19
C THR A 39 5.75 24.52 29.47
N MET A 40 5.27 24.26 28.26
CA MET A 40 4.53 25.22 27.43
C MET A 40 3.27 24.58 26.85
N ASP A 41 2.30 25.42 26.46
CA ASP A 41 1.06 24.98 25.82
C ASP A 41 1.32 24.68 24.33
N CYS A 42 1.05 23.45 23.92
CA CYS A 42 1.40 22.90 22.62
C CYS A 42 0.13 22.55 21.85
N PRO A 43 -0.39 23.46 21.00
CA PRO A 43 -1.49 23.11 20.12
C PRO A 43 -1.04 22.06 19.09
N LEU A 44 -1.96 21.21 18.64
CA LEU A 44 -1.67 20.23 17.58
C LEU A 44 -1.25 20.94 16.29
N CYS A 45 -2.01 21.97 15.91
CA CYS A 45 -1.67 22.85 14.80
C CYS A 45 -0.90 24.08 15.31
N ASN A 46 0.25 24.38 14.73
CA ASN A 46 1.08 25.51 15.15
C ASN A 46 0.39 26.86 14.88
N ASP A 47 -0.43 26.93 13.82
CA ASP A 47 -1.30 28.07 13.55
C ASP A 47 -2.70 27.78 14.13
N PRO A 48 -3.24 28.64 15.03
CA PRO A 48 -4.56 28.45 15.63
C PRO A 48 -5.73 28.60 14.64
N SER A 49 -5.50 29.17 13.45
CA SER A 49 -6.50 29.24 12.38
C SER A 49 -6.60 27.94 11.57
N HIS A 50 -5.61 27.05 11.70
CA HIS A 50 -5.61 25.78 11.00
C HIS A 50 -6.31 24.69 11.80
N THR A 51 -7.08 23.88 11.08
CA THR A 51 -7.69 22.65 11.58
C THR A 51 -7.02 21.45 10.90
N PRO A 52 -7.04 20.26 11.52
CA PRO A 52 -6.60 19.04 10.86
C PRO A 52 -7.33 18.85 9.52
N GLN A 53 -6.59 18.66 8.44
CA GLN A 53 -7.20 18.38 7.13
C GLN A 53 -7.61 16.92 7.02
N ASP A 54 -7.03 16.07 7.87
CA ASP A 54 -7.35 14.66 7.97
C ASP A 54 -7.77 14.32 9.40
N PRO A 55 -9.06 14.51 9.73
CA PRO A 55 -9.56 14.33 11.09
C PRO A 55 -9.48 12.87 11.57
N PHE A 56 -9.43 11.89 10.65
CA PHE A 56 -9.51 10.47 10.98
C PHE A 56 -8.16 9.78 11.05
N SER A 57 -7.11 10.38 10.47
CA SER A 57 -5.73 9.91 10.65
C SER A 57 -5.41 9.68 12.13
N ILE A 58 -4.81 8.53 12.42
CA ILE A 58 -4.48 8.10 13.79
C ILE A 58 -2.98 8.13 14.04
N PHE A 59 -2.58 8.46 15.27
CA PHE A 59 -1.19 8.40 15.70
C PHE A 59 -1.06 8.02 17.18
N VAL A 60 0.10 7.47 17.54
CA VAL A 60 0.42 7.09 18.91
C VAL A 60 1.03 8.28 19.67
N ALA A 61 0.44 8.62 20.81
CA ALA A 61 0.87 9.67 21.72
C ALA A 61 1.03 9.13 23.14
N GLY A 62 2.24 8.65 23.47
CA GLY A 62 2.49 7.98 24.73
C GLY A 62 1.87 6.58 24.72
N ASP A 63 0.93 6.34 25.63
CA ASP A 63 0.17 5.10 25.78
C ASP A 63 -1.19 5.12 25.06
N ALA A 64 -1.56 6.25 24.44
CA ALA A 64 -2.82 6.42 23.72
C ALA A 64 -2.62 6.44 22.20
N THR A 65 -3.59 5.89 21.48
CA THR A 65 -3.77 6.12 20.03
C THR A 65 -4.88 7.16 19.87
N LEU A 66 -4.58 8.28 19.21
CA LEU A 66 -5.51 9.39 19.01
C LEU A 66 -5.75 9.60 17.52
N SER A 67 -7.00 9.91 17.15
CA SER A 67 -7.25 10.52 15.86
C SER A 67 -6.88 12.00 15.88
N CYS A 68 -6.56 12.57 14.72
CA CYS A 68 -6.24 13.98 14.57
C CYS A 68 -7.37 14.90 15.04
N GLN A 69 -8.63 14.54 14.80
CA GLN A 69 -9.78 15.28 15.33
C GLN A 69 -9.80 15.27 16.85
N THR A 70 -9.64 14.09 17.46
CA THR A 70 -9.64 13.95 18.94
C THR A 70 -8.49 14.78 19.54
N ALA A 71 -7.28 14.67 18.96
CA ALA A 71 -6.12 15.41 19.41
C ALA A 71 -6.27 16.93 19.25
N PHE A 72 -6.99 17.40 18.23
CA PHE A 72 -7.28 18.81 18.03
C PHE A 72 -8.32 19.34 19.03
N GLU A 73 -9.39 18.57 19.26
CA GLU A 73 -10.46 18.91 20.22
C GLU A 73 -9.97 18.92 21.68
N MET A 74 -8.92 18.17 22.01
CA MET A 74 -8.24 18.25 23.30
C MET A 74 -7.64 19.64 23.58
N GLY A 75 -7.42 20.45 22.54
CA GLY A 75 -6.79 21.76 22.64
C GLY A 75 -5.29 21.69 22.92
N PRO A 76 -4.67 22.82 23.30
CA PRO A 76 -3.26 22.85 23.66
C PRO A 76 -2.95 21.96 24.86
N ILE A 77 -1.96 21.07 24.71
CA ILE A 77 -1.48 20.22 25.81
C ILE A 77 -0.19 20.79 26.40
N ARG A 78 -0.01 20.68 27.72
CA ARG A 78 1.24 21.13 28.36
C ARG A 78 2.32 20.08 28.26
N LEU A 79 3.41 20.45 27.58
CA LEU A 79 4.57 19.58 27.38
C LEU A 79 5.88 20.36 27.57
N PRO A 80 6.99 19.69 27.91
CA PRO A 80 8.32 20.28 27.76
C PRO A 80 8.55 20.76 26.33
N ALA A 81 9.33 21.83 26.15
CA ALA A 81 9.53 22.47 24.84
C ALA A 81 9.98 21.47 23.73
N GLN A 82 10.81 20.48 24.07
CA GLN A 82 11.23 19.45 23.11
C GLN A 82 10.05 18.57 22.66
N ASN A 83 9.20 18.16 23.60
CA ASN A 83 8.01 17.35 23.33
C ASN A 83 6.94 18.14 22.57
N CYS A 84 6.90 19.46 22.78
CA CYS A 84 6.02 20.38 22.04
C CYS A 84 6.29 20.31 20.54
N ARG A 85 7.57 20.34 20.15
CA ARG A 85 7.98 20.25 18.75
C ARG A 85 7.56 18.92 18.11
N PHE A 86 7.70 17.81 18.83
CA PHE A 86 7.25 16.50 18.35
C PHE A 86 5.73 16.42 18.19
N TRP A 87 4.98 17.00 19.13
CA TRP A 87 3.52 17.09 19.05
C TRP A 87 3.07 17.88 17.83
N GLN A 88 3.63 19.07 17.63
CA GLN A 88 3.34 19.91 16.46
C GLN A 88 3.81 19.29 15.15
N GLN A 89 4.92 18.54 15.17
CA GLN A 89 5.39 17.79 14.01
C GLN A 89 4.36 16.76 13.59
N ARG A 90 3.79 15.98 14.51
CA ARG A 90 2.67 15.07 14.20
C ARG A 90 1.46 15.81 13.65
N GLY A 91 1.14 16.96 14.24
CA GLY A 91 0.12 17.85 13.70
C GLY A 91 0.38 18.21 12.24
N SER A 92 1.61 18.59 11.89
CA SER A 92 1.97 18.94 10.51
C SER A 92 2.07 17.75 9.55
N THR A 93 2.63 16.61 9.98
CA THR A 93 2.95 15.48 9.09
C THR A 93 1.83 14.46 8.99
N ILE A 94 1.11 14.21 10.09
CA ILE A 94 0.03 13.23 10.17
C ILE A 94 -1.31 13.92 9.98
N CYS A 95 -1.56 14.97 10.77
CA CYS A 95 -2.85 15.68 10.77
C CYS A 95 -2.95 16.80 9.75
N GLN A 96 -1.83 17.14 9.10
CA GLN A 96 -1.72 18.16 8.06
C GLN A 96 -2.22 19.53 8.49
N CYS A 97 -1.84 19.92 9.70
CA CYS A 97 -2.09 21.22 10.28
C CYS A 97 -1.35 22.39 9.58
N ALA A 98 -0.52 22.15 8.56
CA ALA A 98 0.33 23.17 7.97
C ALA A 98 0.05 23.32 6.47
N SER A 99 -0.08 24.58 6.06
CA SER A 99 -0.26 25.09 4.68
C SER A 99 -1.72 25.06 4.19
N GLU A 100 -2.09 26.09 3.42
CA GLU A 100 -3.33 26.13 2.63
C GLU A 100 -3.65 24.72 2.15
N ALA A 101 -4.88 24.24 2.41
CA ALA A 101 -5.31 22.94 1.91
C ALA A 101 -4.86 22.86 0.45
N PRO A 102 -3.94 21.92 0.10
CA PRO A 102 -3.50 21.80 -1.29
C PRO A 102 -4.77 21.78 -2.11
N ALA A 103 -4.88 22.73 -3.06
CA ALA A 103 -6.15 23.06 -3.72
C ALA A 103 -6.87 21.75 -3.99
N VAL A 104 -7.96 21.47 -3.26
CA VAL A 104 -8.42 20.09 -3.06
C VAL A 104 -8.57 19.45 -4.42
N ASN A 105 -7.60 18.62 -4.80
CA ASN A 105 -7.64 18.00 -6.10
C ASN A 105 -8.86 17.11 -6.04
N THR A 106 -9.75 17.22 -7.01
CA THR A 106 -10.97 16.42 -7.06
C THR A 106 -10.66 14.97 -7.43
N CYS A 107 -9.41 14.53 -7.27
CA CYS A 107 -8.99 13.19 -7.63
C CYS A 107 -9.68 12.17 -6.73
N THR A 108 -10.60 11.42 -7.33
CA THR A 108 -11.20 10.23 -6.75
C THR A 108 -10.54 9.00 -7.32
N LEU A 109 -10.35 7.97 -6.50
CA LEU A 109 -9.83 6.68 -6.97
C LEU A 109 -10.78 6.01 -7.96
N CYS A 110 -12.09 6.24 -7.83
CA CYS A 110 -13.05 5.83 -8.85
C CYS A 110 -13.23 6.97 -9.87
N ASP A 111 -13.04 6.67 -11.15
CA ASP A 111 -13.06 7.64 -12.26
C ASP A 111 -14.44 8.25 -12.52
N ASN A 112 -15.49 7.51 -12.19
CA ASN A 112 -16.89 7.92 -12.25
C ASN A 112 -17.29 8.88 -11.11
N GLY A 113 -16.36 9.22 -10.20
CA GLY A 113 -16.61 10.09 -9.05
C GLY A 113 -17.45 9.45 -7.93
N GLN A 114 -17.75 8.15 -8.01
CA GLN A 114 -18.47 7.43 -6.96
C GLN A 114 -17.59 7.17 -5.73
N SER A 115 -18.25 6.87 -4.61
CA SER A 115 -17.58 6.43 -3.39
C SER A 115 -16.87 5.09 -3.59
N LEU A 116 -15.79 4.87 -2.82
CA LEU A 116 -15.07 3.60 -2.78
C LEU A 116 -16.03 2.44 -2.43
N PRO A 117 -16.07 1.35 -3.21
CA PRO A 117 -16.91 0.19 -2.91
C PRO A 117 -16.55 -0.46 -1.56
N ASN A 118 -15.26 -0.53 -1.24
CA ASN A 118 -14.77 -1.04 0.04
C ASN A 118 -13.67 -0.13 0.62
N PRO A 119 -14.03 0.93 1.37
CA PRO A 119 -13.06 1.91 1.88
C PRO A 119 -12.08 1.32 2.91
N LEU A 120 -12.43 0.20 3.56
CA LEU A 120 -11.60 -0.49 4.55
C LEU A 120 -10.71 -1.59 3.95
N LEU A 121 -10.88 -1.89 2.66
CA LEU A 121 -10.01 -2.83 1.97
C LEU A 121 -8.58 -2.28 1.94
N GLU A 122 -7.61 -3.15 2.17
CA GLU A 122 -6.20 -2.81 2.05
C GLU A 122 -5.80 -2.79 0.57
N GLY A 123 -5.50 -1.60 0.04
CA GLY A 123 -5.06 -1.43 -1.36
C GLY A 123 -3.53 -1.47 -1.51
N ARG A 124 -2.82 -1.14 -0.43
CA ARG A 124 -1.36 -1.21 -0.30
C ARG A 124 -1.02 -1.67 1.12
N PRO A 125 0.10 -2.39 1.34
CA PRO A 125 0.47 -2.86 2.67
C PRO A 125 0.47 -1.76 3.74
N GLY A 126 -0.37 -1.95 4.75
CA GLY A 126 -0.59 -1.02 5.85
C GLY A 126 -1.48 0.19 5.55
N LEU A 127 -2.10 0.27 4.35
CA LEU A 127 -2.94 1.38 3.93
C LEU A 127 -4.27 0.91 3.32
N THR A 128 -5.35 1.44 3.89
CA THR A 128 -6.70 1.24 3.40
C THR A 128 -7.00 2.08 2.16
N CYS A 129 -8.01 1.67 1.39
CA CYS A 129 -8.48 2.39 0.24
C CYS A 129 -8.94 3.83 0.56
N ALA A 130 -9.52 4.05 1.75
CA ALA A 130 -9.84 5.39 2.21
C ALA A 130 -8.59 6.27 2.40
N GLU A 131 -7.52 5.72 2.97
CA GLU A 131 -6.24 6.43 3.13
C GLU A 131 -5.55 6.68 1.79
N LEU A 132 -5.61 5.72 0.86
CA LEU A 132 -5.09 5.90 -0.51
C LEU A 132 -5.88 6.97 -1.28
N GLN A 133 -7.20 7.05 -1.10
CA GLN A 133 -8.02 8.12 -1.66
C GLN A 133 -7.64 9.50 -1.12
N ILE A 134 -7.25 9.58 0.15
CA ILE A 134 -6.72 10.82 0.73
C ILE A 134 -5.36 11.15 0.10
N GLN A 135 -4.48 10.17 -0.09
CA GLN A 135 -3.18 10.37 -0.77
C GLN A 135 -3.36 10.83 -2.23
N ALA A 136 -4.29 10.23 -2.98
CA ALA A 136 -4.58 10.62 -4.35
C ALA A 136 -5.04 12.07 -4.49
N ARG A 137 -5.80 12.60 -3.51
CA ARG A 137 -6.22 14.01 -3.47
C ARG A 137 -5.09 14.98 -3.13
N ARG A 138 -4.01 14.48 -2.54
CA ARG A 138 -2.84 15.26 -2.13
C ARG A 138 -1.73 15.24 -3.16
N ASP A 139 -1.69 14.23 -4.01
CA ASP A 139 -0.71 14.10 -5.08
C ASP A 139 -0.96 15.09 -6.21
N ASP A 140 -0.01 15.21 -7.14
CA ASP A 140 -0.12 16.03 -8.33
C ASP A 140 -1.42 15.68 -9.09
N PRO A 141 -2.28 16.66 -9.45
CA PRO A 141 -3.51 16.40 -10.19
C PRO A 141 -3.26 15.66 -11.52
N ASP A 142 -2.10 15.81 -12.13
CA ASP A 142 -1.72 15.10 -13.36
C ASP A 142 -1.53 13.60 -13.13
N ASN A 143 -1.24 13.18 -11.89
CA ASN A 143 -1.13 11.77 -11.50
C ASN A 143 -2.49 11.12 -11.21
N CYS A 144 -3.60 11.86 -11.23
CA CYS A 144 -4.89 11.33 -10.81
C CYS A 144 -5.33 10.11 -11.63
N VAL A 145 -5.06 10.14 -12.93
CA VAL A 145 -5.38 9.01 -13.82
C VAL A 145 -4.56 7.77 -13.44
N ILE A 146 -3.34 7.93 -12.94
CA ILE A 146 -2.50 6.82 -12.47
C ILE A 146 -3.10 6.21 -11.20
N TRP A 147 -3.50 7.04 -10.24
CA TRP A 147 -4.21 6.60 -9.03
C TRP A 147 -5.47 5.82 -9.35
N GLN A 148 -6.30 6.34 -10.27
CA GLN A 148 -7.51 5.67 -10.72
C GLN A 148 -7.19 4.32 -11.36
N GLN A 149 -6.22 4.30 -12.27
CA GLN A 149 -5.92 3.10 -13.06
C GLN A 149 -5.11 2.05 -12.29
N THR A 150 -4.54 2.37 -11.12
CA THR A 150 -3.82 1.39 -10.29
C THR A 150 -4.60 1.13 -9.00
N GLN A 151 -4.40 1.98 -7.99
CA GLN A 151 -4.96 1.84 -6.65
C GLN A 151 -6.50 1.83 -6.67
N GLY A 152 -7.14 2.59 -7.56
CA GLY A 152 -8.59 2.55 -7.73
C GLY A 152 -9.12 1.17 -8.11
N ILE A 153 -8.46 0.49 -9.05
CA ILE A 153 -8.81 -0.87 -9.46
C ILE A 153 -8.59 -1.85 -8.30
N TYR A 154 -7.46 -1.75 -7.58
CA TYR A 154 -7.18 -2.63 -6.42
C TYR A 154 -8.20 -2.43 -5.29
N CYS A 155 -8.75 -1.22 -5.19
CA CYS A 155 -9.84 -0.87 -4.28
C CYS A 155 -11.24 -1.27 -4.79
N GLY A 156 -11.33 -1.94 -5.94
CA GLY A 156 -12.57 -2.44 -6.52
C GLY A 156 -13.38 -1.42 -7.32
N CYS A 157 -12.82 -0.25 -7.66
CA CYS A 157 -13.47 0.66 -8.59
C CYS A 157 -13.53 0.04 -10.00
N ASP A 158 -14.67 0.19 -10.67
CA ASP A 158 -14.87 -0.24 -12.06
C ASP A 158 -14.39 0.84 -13.04
N ASN A 159 -13.10 1.18 -12.94
CA ASN A 159 -12.50 2.22 -13.77
C ASN A 159 -12.24 1.68 -15.17
N ALA A 160 -12.48 2.49 -16.19
CA ALA A 160 -12.26 2.07 -17.57
C ALA A 160 -10.77 1.81 -17.82
N VAL A 161 -10.38 0.53 -17.92
CA VAL A 161 -8.97 0.14 -18.09
C VAL A 161 -8.47 0.52 -19.48
N SER A 162 -7.61 1.53 -19.57
CA SER A 162 -6.92 1.87 -20.83
C SER A 162 -5.65 1.02 -20.94
N GLU A 163 -5.81 -0.22 -21.40
CA GLU A 163 -4.72 -1.23 -21.46
C GLU A 163 -3.53 -0.82 -22.34
N SER A 164 -3.72 0.12 -23.27
CA SER A 164 -2.66 0.57 -24.19
C SER A 164 -1.77 1.67 -23.62
N THR A 165 -2.22 2.39 -22.59
CA THR A 165 -1.51 3.55 -22.03
C THR A 165 -0.86 3.29 -20.67
N PHE A 166 -1.31 2.27 -19.93
CA PHE A 166 -0.78 1.98 -18.60
C PHE A 166 0.11 0.74 -18.60
N CYS A 167 1.23 0.85 -17.90
CA CYS A 167 2.07 -0.29 -17.59
C CYS A 167 1.35 -1.22 -16.62
N ARG A 168 1.04 -2.44 -17.08
CA ARG A 168 0.57 -3.55 -16.25
C ARG A 168 1.67 -4.57 -16.06
N LEU A 169 2.07 -4.87 -14.82
CA LEU A 169 3.22 -5.77 -14.57
C LEU A 169 2.95 -7.20 -15.06
N CYS A 170 1.71 -7.69 -14.96
CA CYS A 170 1.33 -9.05 -15.40
C CYS A 170 0.87 -9.15 -16.85
N GLY A 171 1.16 -8.14 -17.67
CA GLY A 171 0.65 -8.12 -19.04
C GLY A 171 -0.84 -7.81 -19.10
N ASN A 172 -1.41 -8.01 -20.28
CA ASN A 172 -2.71 -7.47 -20.65
C ASN A 172 -3.83 -8.39 -20.16
N GLY A 173 -4.60 -7.92 -19.17
CA GLY A 173 -6.02 -8.26 -19.09
C GLY A 173 -6.45 -9.27 -18.02
N ASN A 174 -5.58 -9.70 -17.10
CA ASN A 174 -6.05 -10.48 -15.96
C ASN A 174 -5.64 -9.86 -14.61
N PRO A 175 -6.48 -8.97 -14.04
CA PRO A 175 -6.23 -8.42 -12.71
C PRO A 175 -6.16 -9.51 -11.63
N ASP A 176 -6.75 -10.69 -11.86
CA ASP A 176 -6.72 -11.82 -10.91
C ASP A 176 -5.32 -12.44 -10.76
N LEU A 177 -4.38 -12.13 -11.67
CA LEU A 177 -3.00 -12.62 -11.60
C LEU A 177 -2.07 -11.71 -10.84
N PHE A 178 -2.52 -10.49 -10.56
CA PHE A 178 -1.73 -9.46 -9.93
C PHE A 178 -2.03 -9.39 -8.44
N PHE A 179 -0.97 -9.41 -7.62
CA PHE A 179 -1.09 -9.35 -6.17
C PHE A 179 -0.58 -8.00 -5.66
N PRO A 180 -1.41 -6.94 -5.60
CA PRO A 180 -0.96 -5.58 -5.28
C PRO A 180 -0.29 -5.44 -3.90
N LEU A 181 -0.61 -6.36 -2.97
CA LEU A 181 -0.08 -6.38 -1.60
C LEU A 181 1.19 -7.22 -1.45
N GLU A 182 1.60 -7.99 -2.46
CA GLU A 182 2.82 -8.80 -2.39
C GLU A 182 4.05 -7.88 -2.31
N MET A 183 4.98 -8.18 -1.40
CA MET A 183 6.18 -7.38 -1.19
C MET A 183 7.33 -7.93 -2.03
N VAL A 184 8.01 -7.05 -2.74
CA VAL A 184 9.14 -7.37 -3.60
C VAL A 184 10.34 -6.50 -3.25
N THR A 185 11.54 -7.01 -3.45
CA THR A 185 12.77 -6.25 -3.23
C THR A 185 13.05 -5.40 -4.45
N SER A 186 13.04 -4.08 -4.27
CA SER A 186 13.51 -3.14 -5.28
C SER A 186 15.03 -3.26 -5.38
N VAL A 187 15.52 -3.87 -6.47
CA VAL A 187 16.95 -3.89 -6.76
C VAL A 187 17.34 -2.55 -7.37
N GLY A 188 17.45 -1.54 -6.52
CA GLY A 188 17.94 -0.21 -6.87
C GLY A 188 19.45 -0.18 -7.10
N ARG A 189 19.93 0.80 -7.89
CA ARG A 189 21.37 1.10 -8.06
C ARG A 189 22.05 1.62 -6.79
N ALA A 190 21.28 2.08 -5.81
CA ALA A 190 21.78 2.47 -4.50
C ALA A 190 21.68 1.25 -3.57
N SER A 191 22.73 1.01 -2.78
CA SER A 191 23.01 -0.20 -2.00
C SER A 191 22.02 -0.55 -0.87
N SER A 192 20.81 -0.01 -0.87
CA SER A 192 19.77 -0.35 0.09
C SER A 192 18.67 -1.14 -0.62
N GLU A 193 18.53 -2.40 -0.23
CA GLU A 193 17.36 -3.22 -0.57
C GLU A 193 16.13 -2.59 0.09
N GLU A 194 15.35 -1.85 -0.69
CA GLU A 194 14.07 -1.31 -0.25
C GLU A 194 12.97 -2.29 -0.67
N MET A 195 12.12 -2.69 0.28
CA MET A 195 10.96 -3.50 -0.02
C MET A 195 9.80 -2.61 -0.43
N MET A 196 9.15 -2.94 -1.55
CA MET A 196 8.00 -2.23 -2.06
C MET A 196 6.91 -3.22 -2.47
N SER A 197 5.64 -2.84 -2.36
CA SER A 197 4.56 -3.73 -2.79
C SER A 197 4.43 -3.71 -4.31
N CYS A 198 3.92 -4.79 -4.90
CA CYS A 198 3.68 -4.85 -6.34
C CYS A 198 2.76 -3.73 -6.83
N GLY A 199 1.73 -3.37 -6.06
CA GLY A 199 0.86 -2.22 -6.39
C GLY A 199 1.61 -0.89 -6.38
N GLU A 200 2.62 -0.72 -5.52
CA GLU A 200 3.51 0.44 -5.53
C GLU A 200 4.46 0.42 -6.73
N VAL A 201 5.00 -0.74 -7.09
CA VAL A 201 5.84 -0.90 -8.29
C VAL A 201 5.06 -0.50 -9.54
N GLU A 202 3.83 -0.99 -9.69
CA GLU A 202 2.98 -0.67 -10.84
C GLU A 202 2.63 0.82 -10.86
N PHE A 203 2.33 1.43 -9.70
CA PHE A 203 2.10 2.87 -9.60
C PHE A 203 3.33 3.66 -10.09
N GLN A 204 4.53 3.34 -9.59
CA GLN A 204 5.77 4.02 -9.98
C GLN A 204 6.12 3.85 -11.46
N ALA A 205 5.85 2.67 -12.04
CA ALA A 205 6.08 2.40 -13.46
C ALA A 205 5.26 3.31 -14.40
N ASN A 206 4.17 3.88 -13.88
CA ASN A 206 3.25 4.74 -14.63
C ASN A 206 3.46 6.24 -14.37
N LEU A 207 4.33 6.63 -13.44
CA LEU A 207 4.64 8.05 -13.19
C LEU A 207 5.25 8.71 -14.45
N PRO A 208 5.02 10.01 -14.67
CA PRO A 208 5.47 10.73 -15.88
C PRO A 208 6.98 10.61 -16.17
N ASN A 209 7.81 10.51 -15.13
CA ASN A 209 9.26 10.34 -15.23
C ASN A 209 9.70 8.92 -15.62
N ASN A 210 8.80 7.94 -15.61
CA ASN A 210 9.06 6.54 -15.91
C ASN A 210 8.34 6.02 -17.16
N VAL A 211 7.62 6.90 -17.88
CA VAL A 211 6.92 6.55 -19.12
C VAL A 211 7.91 5.93 -20.13
N GLY A 212 7.56 4.75 -20.65
CA GLY A 212 8.40 4.00 -21.58
C GLY A 212 9.33 2.97 -20.92
N ARG A 213 9.44 2.95 -19.59
CA ARG A 213 10.23 1.94 -18.85
C ARG A 213 9.44 0.70 -18.46
N CYS A 214 8.20 0.57 -18.94
CA CYS A 214 7.33 -0.56 -18.58
C CYS A 214 7.97 -1.92 -18.84
N SER A 215 8.73 -2.07 -19.93
CA SER A 215 9.45 -3.32 -20.22
C SER A 215 10.47 -3.66 -19.14
N GLU A 216 11.20 -2.67 -18.61
CA GLU A 216 12.15 -2.87 -17.52
C GLU A 216 11.42 -3.33 -16.25
N TYR A 217 10.36 -2.62 -15.85
CA TYR A 217 9.56 -2.98 -14.69
C TYR A 217 8.95 -4.39 -14.81
N ARG A 218 8.43 -4.76 -15.99
CA ARG A 218 7.94 -6.13 -16.26
C ARG A 218 9.05 -7.17 -16.15
N THR A 219 10.24 -6.90 -16.68
CA THR A 219 11.37 -7.82 -16.60
C THR A 219 11.85 -8.03 -15.16
N PHE A 220 11.88 -6.98 -14.34
CA PHE A 220 12.38 -7.09 -12.95
C PHE A 220 11.33 -7.64 -11.98
N PHE A 221 10.07 -7.26 -12.14
CA PHE A 221 9.02 -7.51 -11.14
C PHE A 221 7.90 -8.42 -11.62
N GLY A 222 7.80 -8.70 -12.93
CA GLY A 222 6.72 -9.52 -13.49
C GLY A 222 6.63 -10.90 -12.82
N GLU A 223 7.74 -11.63 -12.71
CA GLU A 223 7.72 -12.97 -12.09
C GLU A 223 7.38 -12.96 -10.60
N GLN A 224 7.72 -11.88 -9.88
CA GLN A 224 7.47 -11.78 -8.45
C GLN A 224 6.04 -11.29 -8.15
N CYS A 225 5.53 -10.37 -8.97
CA CYS A 225 4.22 -9.75 -8.78
C CYS A 225 3.06 -10.50 -9.44
N CYS A 226 3.39 -11.43 -10.34
CA CYS A 226 2.43 -12.18 -11.10
C CYS A 226 2.57 -13.64 -10.77
N ARG A 227 1.50 -14.26 -10.28
CA ARG A 227 1.48 -15.72 -10.31
C ARG A 227 1.36 -16.14 -11.76
N GLU A 228 2.28 -17.00 -12.21
CA GLU A 228 1.91 -17.90 -13.27
C GLU A 228 0.62 -18.56 -12.82
N LEU A 229 -0.47 -18.40 -13.59
CA LEU A 229 -1.51 -19.42 -13.57
C LEU A 229 -0.72 -20.69 -13.75
N LEU A 230 -0.59 -21.48 -12.68
CA LEU A 230 -0.33 -22.89 -12.79
C LEU A 230 -1.47 -23.34 -13.69
N GLN A 231 -1.26 -23.30 -15.01
CA GLN A 231 -2.04 -24.07 -15.93
C GLN A 231 -1.99 -25.42 -15.27
N PRO A 232 -3.13 -25.98 -14.82
CA PRO A 232 -3.13 -27.29 -14.21
C PRO A 232 -2.36 -28.11 -15.22
N THR A 233 -1.14 -28.51 -14.86
CA THR A 233 -0.27 -29.28 -15.72
C THR A 233 -1.17 -30.44 -16.03
N MET A 234 -1.71 -30.51 -17.26
CA MET A 234 -2.67 -31.55 -17.58
C MET A 234 -1.90 -32.79 -17.21
N ALA A 235 -2.33 -33.45 -16.13
CA ALA A 235 -1.63 -34.61 -15.61
C ALA A 235 -1.38 -35.47 -16.85
N PRO A 236 -0.11 -35.80 -17.16
CA PRO A 236 0.27 -36.33 -18.47
C PRO A 236 -0.77 -37.35 -18.83
N SER A 237 -1.63 -36.99 -19.81
CA SER A 237 -2.82 -37.78 -20.09
C SER A 237 -2.29 -39.18 -20.28
N GLU A 238 -2.75 -40.11 -19.44
CA GLU A 238 -2.48 -41.52 -19.65
C GLU A 238 -2.66 -41.74 -21.15
N PHE A 239 -1.56 -42.11 -21.82
CA PHE A 239 -1.61 -42.43 -23.23
C PHE A 239 -2.82 -43.32 -23.41
N PRO A 240 -3.78 -42.99 -24.30
CA PRO A 240 -4.95 -43.84 -24.50
C PRO A 240 -4.40 -45.25 -24.72
N THR A 241 -4.74 -46.15 -23.81
CA THR A 241 -4.30 -47.53 -23.94
C THR A 241 -4.88 -48.06 -25.25
N LEU A 242 -4.19 -49.00 -25.89
CA LEU A 242 -4.58 -49.53 -27.21
C LEU A 242 -6.04 -50.07 -27.26
N GLY A 243 -6.70 -50.25 -26.11
CA GLY A 243 -8.12 -50.61 -26.00
C GLY A 243 -9.13 -49.48 -26.21
N ASP A 244 -8.73 -48.20 -26.09
CA ASP A 244 -9.66 -47.05 -26.21
C ASP A 244 -9.87 -46.60 -27.67
N LEU A 245 -8.99 -47.01 -28.59
CA LEU A 245 -9.13 -46.78 -30.03
C LEU A 245 -10.21 -47.65 -30.69
N ASP A 246 -10.59 -48.78 -30.08
CA ASP A 246 -11.60 -49.68 -30.65
C ASP A 246 -13.05 -49.20 -30.43
N ASN A 247 -13.27 -48.34 -29.42
CA ASN A 247 -14.61 -47.79 -29.16
C ASN A 247 -14.91 -46.52 -29.96
N ALA A 248 -13.90 -45.80 -30.44
CA ALA A 248 -14.08 -44.63 -31.31
C ALA A 248 -14.44 -45.00 -32.76
N ALA A 249 -14.21 -46.26 -33.19
CA ALA A 249 -14.59 -46.75 -34.51
C ALA A 249 -16.08 -47.16 -34.63
N ARG A 250 -16.81 -47.28 -33.51
CA ARG A 250 -18.24 -47.68 -33.51
C ARG A 250 -19.22 -46.51 -33.42
N SER A 251 -18.81 -45.34 -32.97
CA SER A 251 -19.65 -44.13 -32.99
C SER A 251 -19.44 -43.38 -34.30
N GLY A 252 -20.18 -43.81 -35.33
CA GLY A 252 -20.14 -43.27 -36.71
C GLY A 252 -20.52 -41.79 -36.83
N CYS A 253 -19.65 -40.89 -36.38
CA CYS A 253 -19.76 -39.44 -36.54
C CYS A 253 -18.41 -38.79 -36.88
N TYR A 254 -17.71 -39.28 -37.91
CA TYR A 254 -16.64 -38.50 -38.56
C TYR A 254 -16.69 -38.67 -40.08
N GLY A 255 -17.68 -38.02 -40.68
CA GLY A 255 -17.59 -37.61 -42.07
C GLY A 255 -16.77 -36.33 -42.19
N ARG A 256 -15.60 -36.43 -42.84
CA ARG A 256 -14.81 -35.34 -43.41
C ARG A 256 -14.24 -34.30 -42.42
N LEU A 257 -13.00 -34.50 -41.94
CA LEU A 257 -11.96 -33.45 -41.97
C LEU A 257 -10.55 -33.92 -41.54
N PHE A 258 -9.97 -34.98 -42.11
CA PHE A 258 -8.55 -35.29 -41.86
C PHE A 258 -7.88 -35.91 -43.08
N ILE A 259 -7.60 -35.07 -44.08
CA ILE A 259 -6.54 -35.32 -45.07
C ILE A 259 -5.89 -33.97 -45.30
N LEU A 260 -4.80 -33.65 -44.58
CA LEU A 260 -3.75 -32.70 -44.98
C LEU A 260 -2.70 -32.55 -43.86
N THR A 261 -1.96 -33.60 -43.51
CA THR A 261 -0.68 -33.46 -42.76
C THR A 261 0.17 -34.73 -42.77
N VAL A 262 0.45 -35.33 -43.94
CA VAL A 262 1.54 -36.35 -44.06
C VAL A 262 2.30 -36.23 -45.40
N VAL A 263 2.63 -35.02 -45.86
CA VAL A 263 3.51 -34.85 -47.05
C VAL A 263 4.57 -33.76 -46.84
N ALA A 264 5.14 -33.65 -45.64
CA ALA A 264 6.20 -32.68 -45.35
C ALA A 264 7.42 -33.30 -44.64
N PHE A 265 7.73 -34.58 -44.90
CA PHE A 265 8.90 -35.24 -44.31
C PHE A 265 9.79 -36.01 -45.31
N THR A 266 9.71 -35.71 -46.60
CA THR A 266 10.55 -36.36 -47.64
C THR A 266 11.41 -35.38 -48.46
N ALA A 267 11.65 -34.16 -47.98
CA ALA A 267 12.43 -33.16 -48.71
C ALA A 267 13.76 -32.72 -48.04
N ILE A 268 14.28 -33.46 -47.07
CA ILE A 268 15.59 -33.18 -46.44
C ILE A 268 16.46 -34.44 -46.44
N PHE A 269 16.75 -35.00 -47.62
CA PHE A 269 17.81 -36.02 -47.76
C PHE A 269 18.38 -36.09 -49.19
N HIS A 270 18.53 -34.94 -49.85
CA HIS A 270 19.15 -34.84 -51.19
C HIS A 270 20.05 -33.61 -51.34
N SER A 271 20.78 -33.25 -50.28
CA SER A 271 21.88 -32.29 -50.36
C SER A 271 22.92 -32.63 -49.31
N LEU A 272 23.76 -33.63 -49.62
CA LEU A 272 25.12 -33.79 -49.13
C LEU A 272 25.80 -34.85 -50.02
N LEU A 273 26.43 -34.33 -51.07
CA LEU A 273 27.65 -34.86 -51.66
C LEU A 273 28.76 -34.85 -50.61
#